data_AF-A0A965VIH6-F1
#
_entry.id   AF-A0A965VIH6-F1
#
_cell.length_a   1.000
_cell.length_b   1.000
_cell.length_c   1.000
_cell.angle_alpha   90.00
_cell.angle_beta   90.00
_cell.angle_gamma   90.00
#
_symmetry.space_group_name_H-M   'P 1'
#
loop_
_entity.id
_entity.type
_entity.pdbx_description
1 polymer ?
#
loop_
_entity_poly.entity_id
_entity_poly.type
_entity_poly.pdbx_seq_one_letter_code
_entity_poly.pdbx_strand_id
1 'polypeptide(L)'
;VAENDQQKKSLQLLVDFYKTGDLKIFDDYSIEWVHDTASSIDVVNGFIEVYLDAIGKKGSFQSMVSMKDKEATKRIAAIAAKAQWFEDNSPLMPEHKKKQVKGITAKAITTIVESGDDAPSTPIGVNLPNADWIRKEYGSKSVSLSNIIHSYNVNSSKSGMLDEFVIDETVKNRLKKYGALASDLHTDMHECIGHASGQINPGVETPDKTLKNYASCLEEARADLVGLYYIMDKKLVEIGVSESEEVGKAGYDQYMMNGLMTQLTRLKPGEKLEEAHMRNRQLNARWVFEKGKQDKVVELVKVNDKTYVRINDYNKLRVLFGQLLREIQRIKSEGDYKAATALVETYGVQVDPVLHKEIIGRYATLGIKPYRGFIQPVLEPVMEGDKIIDVKVTYPTSFFQQMMDYKKKYSFLPILN
;
A
#
# COMPACT_ATOMS: atom_id res chain seq x y z
N VAL A 1 10.93 25.58 15.73
CA VAL A 1 10.96 25.95 14.29
C VAL A 1 9.78 25.31 13.55
N ALA A 2 8.56 25.43 14.09
CA ALA A 2 7.37 24.94 13.40
C ALA A 2 7.08 25.82 12.17
N GLU A 3 6.53 25.24 11.11
CA GLU A 3 6.18 25.92 9.87
C GLU A 3 4.99 26.89 10.04
N ASN A 4 4.08 26.57 10.96
CA ASN A 4 2.89 27.37 11.26
C ASN A 4 2.35 27.07 12.68
N ASP A 5 1.36 27.84 13.12
CA ASP A 5 0.79 27.73 14.47
C ASP A 5 0.04 26.41 14.71
N GLN A 6 -0.58 25.83 13.67
CA GLN A 6 -1.28 24.55 13.77
C GLN A 6 -0.30 23.41 14.06
N GLN A 7 0.81 23.34 13.31
CA GLN A 7 1.89 22.39 13.56
C GLN A 7 2.54 22.61 14.93
N LYS A 8 2.73 23.87 15.33
CA LYS A 8 3.27 24.19 16.67
C LYS A 8 2.36 23.66 17.77
N LYS A 9 1.03 23.82 17.62
CA LYS A 9 0.03 23.38 18.59
C LYS A 9 0.02 21.86 18.74
N SER A 10 -0.01 21.12 17.63
CA SER A 10 0.02 19.65 17.68
C SER A 10 1.32 19.15 18.34
N LEU A 11 2.48 19.69 17.97
CA LEU A 11 3.76 19.32 18.60
C LEU A 11 3.82 19.65 20.10
N GLN A 12 3.21 20.76 20.53
CA GLN A 12 3.14 21.10 21.95
C GLN A 12 2.28 20.11 22.73
N LEU A 13 1.11 19.73 22.20
CA LEU A 13 0.26 18.70 22.81
C LEU A 13 0.97 17.35 22.89
N LEU A 14 1.74 16.97 21.88
CA LEU A 14 2.54 15.75 21.92
C LEU A 14 3.60 15.79 23.04
N VAL A 15 4.26 16.93 23.24
CA VAL A 15 5.19 17.13 24.36
C VAL A 15 4.46 17.02 25.70
N ASP A 16 3.27 17.60 25.81
CA ASP A 16 2.47 17.57 27.03
C ASP A 16 1.97 16.15 27.35
N PHE A 17 1.59 15.37 26.34
CA PHE A 17 1.31 13.94 26.46
C PHE A 17 2.53 13.20 27.03
N TYR A 18 3.73 13.37 26.46
CA TYR A 18 4.91 12.68 26.97
C TYR A 18 5.29 13.05 28.41
N LYS A 19 4.98 14.27 28.85
CA LYS A 19 5.24 14.71 30.23
C LYS A 19 4.23 14.16 31.24
N THR A 20 2.99 13.93 30.81
CA THR A 20 1.86 13.63 31.71
C THR A 20 1.40 12.17 31.65
N GLY A 21 1.55 11.52 30.50
CA GLY A 21 0.96 10.22 30.20
C GLY A 21 -0.56 10.25 29.99
N ASP A 22 -1.19 11.43 29.90
CA ASP A 22 -2.65 11.56 29.78
C ASP A 22 -3.13 11.22 28.36
N LEU A 23 -3.87 10.12 28.22
CA LEU A 23 -4.42 9.67 26.94
C LEU A 23 -5.41 10.66 26.33
N LYS A 24 -6.08 11.50 27.14
CA LYS A 24 -6.96 12.53 26.60
C LYS A 24 -6.16 13.62 25.88
N ILE A 25 -4.95 13.93 26.35
CA ILE A 25 -4.04 14.85 25.65
C ILE A 25 -3.54 14.21 24.35
N PHE A 26 -3.36 12.89 24.32
CA PHE A 26 -3.03 12.18 23.08
C PHE A 26 -4.17 12.24 22.04
N ASP A 27 -5.43 12.15 22.48
CA ASP A 27 -6.59 12.39 21.63
C ASP A 27 -6.61 13.84 21.11
N ASP A 28 -6.39 14.82 21.99
CA ASP A 28 -6.34 16.25 21.62
C ASP A 28 -5.19 16.51 20.62
N TYR A 29 -4.00 15.93 20.83
CA TYR A 29 -2.88 15.93 19.89
C TYR A 29 -3.32 15.37 18.53
N SER A 30 -3.97 14.21 18.53
CA SER A 30 -4.37 13.51 17.31
C SER A 30 -5.35 14.34 16.48
N ILE A 31 -6.31 15.03 17.13
CA ILE A 31 -7.24 15.96 16.46
C ILE A 31 -6.48 17.11 15.80
N GLU A 32 -5.59 17.78 16.55
CA GLU A 32 -4.84 18.93 16.02
C GLU A 32 -3.84 18.51 14.94
N TRP A 33 -3.30 17.30 15.04
CA TRP A 33 -2.46 16.70 14.00
C TRP A 33 -3.25 16.45 12.72
N VAL A 34 -4.46 15.90 12.79
CA VAL A 34 -5.34 15.71 11.62
C VAL A 34 -5.64 17.04 10.93
N HIS A 35 -5.92 18.09 11.71
CA HIS A 35 -6.20 19.42 11.18
C HIS A 35 -4.99 20.11 10.53
N ASP A 36 -3.76 19.73 10.87
CA ASP A 36 -2.57 20.25 10.19
C ASP A 36 -2.45 19.67 8.78
N THR A 37 -3.08 20.35 7.82
CA THR A 37 -3.09 19.95 6.41
C THR A 37 -2.17 20.79 5.52
N ALA A 38 -1.64 21.90 6.06
CA ALA A 38 -0.89 22.92 5.33
C ALA A 38 0.63 22.76 5.45
N SER A 39 1.13 22.14 6.51
CA SER A 39 2.56 21.89 6.71
C SER A 39 3.18 21.04 5.60
N SER A 40 4.44 21.32 5.26
CA SER A 40 5.20 20.51 4.31
C SER A 40 5.94 19.37 5.00
N ILE A 41 6.31 19.54 6.27
CA ILE A 41 6.91 18.53 7.13
C ILE A 41 5.84 17.98 8.06
N ASP A 42 5.82 16.66 8.24
CA ASP A 42 4.90 16.00 9.15
C ASP A 42 5.66 14.94 9.97
N VAL A 43 5.10 14.59 11.13
CA VAL A 43 5.71 13.64 12.05
C VAL A 43 4.66 12.73 12.68
N VAL A 44 4.93 11.43 12.62
CA VAL A 44 4.35 10.43 13.51
C VAL A 44 5.40 10.17 14.58
N ASN A 45 5.05 10.29 15.86
CA ASN A 45 5.97 10.00 16.97
C ASN A 45 5.14 9.68 18.21
N GLY A 46 5.11 8.41 18.63
CA GLY A 46 4.21 7.98 19.70
C GLY A 46 4.10 6.47 19.84
N PHE A 47 3.21 6.05 20.74
CA PHE A 47 2.77 4.66 20.87
C PHE A 47 1.53 4.46 19.99
N ILE A 48 1.70 3.92 18.78
CA ILE A 48 0.69 4.05 17.72
C ILE A 48 -0.02 2.73 17.45
N GLU A 49 0.72 1.72 16.98
CA GLU A 49 0.15 0.49 16.47
C GLU A 49 0.10 -0.60 17.54
N VAL A 50 -1.01 -1.30 17.63
CA VAL A 50 -1.24 -2.31 18.69
C VAL A 50 -0.96 -3.75 18.24
N TYR A 51 -0.37 -3.94 17.06
CA TYR A 51 -0.18 -5.26 16.44
C TYR A 51 0.72 -6.19 17.25
N LEU A 52 1.70 -5.65 17.98
CA LEU A 52 2.63 -6.44 18.79
C LEU A 52 2.06 -6.84 20.15
N ASP A 53 0.93 -6.26 20.56
CA ASP A 53 0.23 -6.66 21.76
C ASP A 53 -0.76 -7.79 21.45
N ALA A 54 -0.61 -8.93 22.12
CA ALA A 54 -1.44 -10.12 21.89
C ALA A 54 -2.95 -9.86 22.09
N ILE A 55 -3.32 -8.84 22.88
CA ILE A 55 -4.72 -8.44 23.09
C ILE A 55 -5.08 -7.11 22.39
N GLY A 56 -4.15 -6.53 21.63
CA GLY A 56 -4.38 -5.34 20.81
C GLY A 56 -4.74 -4.08 21.59
N LYS A 57 -4.08 -3.80 22.72
CA LYS A 57 -4.36 -2.62 23.57
C LYS A 57 -3.18 -1.68 23.76
N LYS A 58 -1.94 -2.19 23.76
CA LYS A 58 -0.73 -1.39 23.96
C LYS A 58 -0.08 -1.07 22.62
N GLY A 59 0.14 0.21 22.35
CA GLY A 59 0.85 0.67 21.16
C GLY A 59 2.35 0.45 21.27
N SER A 60 2.99 -0.07 20.22
CA SER A 60 4.45 -0.03 20.06
C SER A 60 4.90 1.42 19.77
N PHE A 61 6.08 1.79 20.27
CA PHE A 61 6.65 3.09 19.94
C PHE A 61 7.14 3.09 18.49
N GLN A 62 6.70 4.07 17.71
CA GLN A 62 7.19 4.32 16.36
C GLN A 62 7.39 5.81 16.13
N SER A 63 8.30 6.15 15.23
CA SER A 63 8.48 7.52 14.79
C SER A 63 8.93 7.58 13.34
N MET A 64 8.29 8.47 12.59
CA MET A 64 8.61 8.79 11.21
C MET A 64 8.55 10.30 11.01
N VAL A 65 9.65 10.90 10.55
CA VAL A 65 9.66 12.26 10.03
C VAL A 65 9.53 12.18 8.52
N SER A 66 8.62 12.97 7.96
CA SER A 66 8.31 12.93 6.54
C SER A 66 8.10 14.33 5.98
N MET A 67 8.20 14.42 4.66
CA MET A 67 7.85 15.63 3.92
C MET A 67 6.86 15.29 2.82
N LYS A 68 5.98 16.24 2.48
CA LYS A 68 5.06 16.10 1.36
C LYS A 68 5.82 15.91 0.05
N ASP A 69 5.54 14.82 -0.65
CA ASP A 69 6.10 14.59 -1.98
C ASP A 69 5.31 15.42 -2.99
N LYS A 70 5.91 16.52 -3.46
CA LYS A 70 5.23 17.45 -4.37
C LYS A 70 4.91 16.82 -5.73
N GLU A 71 5.76 15.93 -6.23
CA GLU A 71 5.56 15.32 -7.56
C GLU A 71 4.51 14.22 -7.51
N ALA A 72 4.60 13.28 -6.56
CA ALA A 72 3.57 12.26 -6.38
C ALA A 72 2.23 12.89 -5.96
N THR A 73 2.25 13.96 -5.15
CA THR A 73 1.02 14.72 -4.83
C THR A 73 0.37 15.32 -6.09
N LYS A 74 1.14 15.85 -7.07
CA LYS A 74 0.54 16.37 -8.32
C LYS A 74 -0.23 15.28 -9.06
N ARG A 75 0.35 14.07 -9.15
CA ARG A 75 -0.27 12.91 -9.81
C ARG A 75 -1.55 12.49 -9.10
N ILE A 76 -1.49 12.31 -7.78
CA ILE A 76 -2.64 12.02 -6.92
C ILE A 76 -3.72 13.09 -7.07
N ALA A 77 -3.35 14.38 -7.04
CA ALA A 77 -4.29 15.48 -7.18
C ALA A 77 -5.00 15.49 -8.54
N ALA A 78 -4.29 15.16 -9.62
CA ALA A 78 -4.90 15.05 -10.95
C ALA A 78 -5.93 13.92 -11.02
N ILE A 79 -5.66 12.76 -10.38
CA ILE A 79 -6.60 11.64 -10.27
C ILE A 79 -7.79 12.03 -9.39
N ALA A 80 -7.55 12.57 -8.20
CA ALA A 80 -8.57 12.99 -7.25
C ALA A 80 -9.51 14.06 -7.82
N ALA A 81 -8.98 15.01 -8.61
CA ALA A 81 -9.79 16.01 -9.31
C ALA A 81 -10.79 15.42 -10.32
N LYS A 82 -10.59 14.15 -10.73
CA LYS A 82 -11.50 13.40 -11.61
C LYS A 82 -12.21 12.26 -10.90
N ALA A 83 -12.20 12.22 -9.57
CA ALA A 83 -12.81 11.13 -8.81
C ALA A 83 -14.28 10.86 -9.16
N GLN A 84 -15.09 11.90 -9.36
CA GLN A 84 -16.48 11.73 -9.78
C GLN A 84 -16.58 11.07 -11.16
N TRP A 85 -15.68 11.41 -12.09
CA TRP A 85 -15.64 10.76 -13.40
C TRP A 85 -15.35 9.27 -13.27
N PHE A 86 -14.40 8.89 -12.40
CA PHE A 86 -14.12 7.47 -12.12
C PHE A 86 -15.32 6.78 -11.46
N GLU A 87 -16.02 7.40 -10.51
CA GLU A 87 -17.23 6.83 -9.93
C GLU A 87 -18.33 6.60 -10.97
N ASP A 88 -18.63 7.63 -11.78
CA ASP A 88 -19.69 7.62 -12.79
C ASP A 88 -19.42 6.57 -13.87
N ASN A 89 -18.16 6.44 -14.30
CA ASN A 89 -17.74 5.51 -15.35
C ASN A 89 -17.30 4.13 -14.82
N SER A 90 -17.56 3.84 -13.54
CA SER A 90 -17.21 2.55 -12.94
C SER A 90 -18.14 1.43 -13.42
N PRO A 91 -17.70 0.16 -13.38
CA PRO A 91 -18.54 -0.99 -13.72
C PRO A 91 -19.55 -1.35 -12.61
N LEU A 92 -19.58 -0.57 -11.53
CA LEU A 92 -20.47 -0.78 -10.39
C LEU A 92 -21.95 -0.70 -10.80
N MET A 93 -22.82 -1.31 -9.99
CA MET A 93 -24.26 -1.16 -10.16
C MET A 93 -24.66 0.30 -9.90
N PRO A 94 -25.56 0.92 -10.70
CA PRO A 94 -25.96 2.31 -10.51
C PRO A 94 -26.34 2.69 -9.06
N GLU A 95 -27.04 1.80 -8.36
CA GLU A 95 -27.45 1.93 -6.96
C GLU A 95 -26.28 1.94 -5.98
N HIS A 96 -25.16 1.29 -6.33
CA HIS A 96 -23.95 1.22 -5.52
C HIS A 96 -22.98 2.36 -5.82
N LYS A 97 -23.28 3.25 -6.77
CA LYS A 97 -22.46 4.43 -7.07
C LYS A 97 -22.82 5.63 -6.19
N LYS A 98 -21.82 6.36 -5.73
CA LYS A 98 -22.00 7.65 -5.05
C LYS A 98 -22.44 8.73 -6.04
N LYS A 99 -23.52 9.45 -5.71
CA LYS A 99 -23.93 10.66 -6.45
C LYS A 99 -22.89 11.78 -6.37
N GLN A 100 -22.16 11.86 -5.27
CA GLN A 100 -21.09 12.82 -5.04
C GLN A 100 -19.96 12.15 -4.26
N VAL A 101 -18.79 12.04 -4.87
CA VAL A 101 -17.56 11.63 -4.19
C VAL A 101 -17.00 12.85 -3.45
N LYS A 102 -16.74 12.70 -2.15
CA LYS A 102 -16.23 13.76 -1.27
C LYS A 102 -15.07 13.23 -0.44
N GLY A 103 -14.21 14.14 0.02
CA GLY A 103 -13.22 13.84 1.07
C GLY A 103 -11.95 13.10 0.59
N ILE A 104 -11.62 13.12 -0.70
CA ILE A 104 -10.38 12.50 -1.17
C ILE A 104 -9.21 13.38 -0.77
N THR A 105 -8.50 12.94 0.27
CA THR A 105 -7.30 13.58 0.81
C THR A 105 -6.17 12.56 0.86
N ALA A 106 -5.85 11.97 -0.29
CA ALA A 106 -4.65 11.15 -0.41
C ALA A 106 -3.44 12.06 -0.57
N LYS A 107 -2.39 11.78 0.20
CA LYS A 107 -1.10 12.49 0.11
C LYS A 107 0.01 11.46 -0.05
N ALA A 108 0.96 11.75 -0.93
CA ALA A 108 2.22 11.03 -0.94
C ALA A 108 3.24 11.80 -0.09
N ILE A 109 4.07 11.06 0.63
CA ILE A 109 5.14 11.59 1.46
C ILE A 109 6.47 10.95 1.08
N THR A 110 7.53 11.73 1.22
CA THR A 110 8.90 11.25 1.25
C THR A 110 9.31 11.10 2.71
N THR A 111 9.59 9.87 3.12
CA THR A 111 10.17 9.56 4.43
C THR A 111 11.57 10.16 4.53
N ILE A 112 11.84 10.92 5.59
CA ILE A 112 13.16 11.50 5.87
C ILE A 112 13.96 10.58 6.78
N VAL A 113 13.38 10.18 7.92
CA VAL A 113 14.00 9.27 8.89
C VAL A 113 12.93 8.56 9.71
N GLU A 114 13.18 7.30 10.03
CA GLU A 114 12.31 6.42 10.83
C GLU A 114 13.06 5.83 12.04
N SER A 115 12.30 5.48 13.07
CA SER A 115 12.79 4.77 14.26
C SER A 115 11.64 4.04 14.97
N GLY A 116 11.97 3.22 15.97
CA GLY A 116 10.98 2.38 16.65
C GLY A 116 10.44 1.30 15.69
N ASP A 117 9.13 1.05 15.73
CA ASP A 117 8.50 0.02 14.92
C ASP A 117 8.47 0.34 13.40
N ASP A 118 8.81 1.57 13.01
CA ASP A 118 8.96 1.97 11.61
C ASP A 118 10.36 1.67 11.03
N ALA A 119 11.35 1.20 11.83
CA ALA A 119 12.70 0.91 11.33
C ALA A 119 13.35 -0.32 11.99
N PRO A 120 14.09 -1.16 11.23
CA PRO A 120 14.40 -1.01 9.81
C PRO A 120 13.30 -1.52 8.88
N SER A 121 12.28 -2.21 9.39
CA SER A 121 11.13 -2.68 8.62
C SER A 121 10.04 -1.61 8.66
N THR A 122 9.84 -0.90 7.56
CA THR A 122 8.89 0.21 7.45
C THR A 122 7.62 -0.20 6.67
N PRO A 123 6.44 0.37 6.99
CA PRO A 123 5.28 0.29 6.11
C PRO A 123 5.53 0.97 4.75
N ILE A 124 4.59 0.81 3.82
CA ILE A 124 4.57 1.57 2.55
C ILE A 124 3.46 2.61 2.50
N GLY A 125 2.56 2.58 3.48
CA GLY A 125 1.48 3.53 3.66
C GLY A 125 1.01 3.52 5.12
N VAL A 126 0.47 4.64 5.58
CA VAL A 126 0.05 4.85 6.97
C VAL A 126 -1.30 5.58 6.96
N ASN A 127 -2.23 5.15 7.82
CA ASN A 127 -3.56 5.76 7.91
C ASN A 127 -3.96 6.04 9.36
N LEU A 128 -3.74 7.27 9.81
CA LEU A 128 -3.85 7.66 11.22
C LEU A 128 -4.82 8.84 11.43
N PRO A 129 -5.30 9.07 12.66
CA PRO A 129 -5.08 8.28 13.89
C PRO A 129 -5.90 6.98 13.91
N ASN A 130 -5.62 6.11 14.89
CA ASN A 130 -6.31 4.83 15.08
C ASN A 130 -7.67 4.96 15.80
N ALA A 131 -7.95 6.08 16.46
CA ALA A 131 -9.21 6.29 17.19
C ALA A 131 -10.38 6.53 16.22
N ASP A 132 -11.30 5.57 16.12
CA ASP A 132 -12.44 5.60 15.18
C ASP A 132 -13.32 6.84 15.31
N TRP A 133 -13.54 7.32 16.55
CA TRP A 133 -14.37 8.50 16.78
C TRP A 133 -13.69 9.76 16.24
N ILE A 134 -12.37 9.90 16.38
CA ILE A 134 -11.60 11.01 15.81
C ILE A 134 -11.68 10.95 14.28
N ARG A 135 -11.47 9.77 13.70
CA ARG A 135 -11.56 9.55 12.24
C ARG A 135 -12.93 9.95 11.69
N LYS A 136 -13.99 9.65 12.43
CA LYS A 136 -15.38 9.94 12.06
C LYS A 136 -15.72 11.43 12.16
N GLU A 137 -15.27 12.09 13.22
CA GLU A 137 -15.67 13.47 13.54
C GLU A 137 -14.73 14.53 12.95
N TYR A 138 -13.43 14.25 12.91
CA TYR A 138 -12.38 15.20 12.53
C TYR A 138 -11.60 14.77 11.28
N GLY A 139 -11.66 13.48 10.93
CA GLY A 139 -11.01 12.92 9.74
C GLY A 139 -9.72 12.15 10.06
N SER A 140 -9.02 11.75 9.00
CA SER A 140 -7.77 10.98 9.07
C SER A 140 -6.78 11.45 8.01
N LYS A 141 -5.50 11.16 8.20
CA LYS A 141 -4.46 11.29 7.17
C LYS A 141 -4.08 9.90 6.68
N SER A 142 -4.39 9.61 5.42
CA SER A 142 -3.86 8.44 4.70
C SER A 142 -2.71 8.89 3.80
N VAL A 143 -1.53 8.32 4.02
CA VAL A 143 -0.30 8.69 3.30
C VAL A 143 0.41 7.48 2.71
N SER A 144 0.93 7.65 1.50
CA SER A 144 1.79 6.66 0.83
C SER A 144 3.25 7.11 0.89
N LEU A 145 4.16 6.22 1.29
CA LEU A 145 5.60 6.49 1.46
C LEU A 145 6.31 6.29 0.12
N SER A 146 6.30 7.32 -0.72
CA SER A 146 6.67 7.24 -2.13
C SER A 146 8.13 6.80 -2.35
N ASN A 147 9.06 7.32 -1.54
CA ASN A 147 10.49 6.99 -1.67
C ASN A 147 10.81 5.57 -1.17
N ILE A 148 10.07 5.06 -0.19
CA ILE A 148 10.17 3.66 0.25
C ILE A 148 9.68 2.72 -0.85
N ILE A 149 8.49 2.98 -1.41
CA ILE A 149 7.93 2.22 -2.55
C ILE A 149 8.89 2.26 -3.74
N HIS A 150 9.37 3.45 -4.10
CA HIS A 150 10.35 3.63 -5.17
C HIS A 150 11.61 2.78 -4.93
N SER A 151 12.15 2.78 -3.70
CA SER A 151 13.34 2.02 -3.35
C SER A 151 13.10 0.50 -3.44
N TYR A 152 11.93 0.02 -3.02
CA TYR A 152 11.51 -1.37 -3.24
C TYR A 152 11.50 -1.72 -4.74
N ASN A 153 10.91 -0.85 -5.57
CA ASN A 153 10.80 -1.05 -7.02
C ASN A 153 12.18 -1.07 -7.71
N VAL A 154 13.06 -0.11 -7.36
CA VAL A 154 14.42 -0.03 -7.90
C VAL A 154 15.25 -1.24 -7.48
N ASN A 155 15.17 -1.68 -6.22
CA ASN A 155 15.89 -2.87 -5.77
C ASN A 155 15.36 -4.14 -6.45
N SER A 156 14.04 -4.29 -6.53
CA SER A 156 13.40 -5.46 -7.15
C SER A 156 13.74 -5.58 -8.64
N SER A 157 13.76 -4.47 -9.38
CA SER A 157 14.13 -4.47 -10.81
C SER A 157 15.58 -4.92 -11.08
N LYS A 158 16.47 -4.80 -10.09
CA LYS A 158 17.89 -5.22 -10.16
C LYS A 158 18.17 -6.59 -9.56
N SER A 159 17.17 -7.21 -8.93
CA SER A 159 17.35 -8.41 -8.11
C SER A 159 17.46 -9.73 -8.90
N GLY A 160 17.27 -9.72 -10.22
CA GLY A 160 17.15 -10.94 -11.03
C GLY A 160 15.73 -11.53 -11.04
N MET A 161 14.80 -11.00 -10.25
CA MET A 161 13.39 -11.43 -10.23
C MET A 161 12.74 -11.38 -11.61
N LEU A 162 12.97 -10.30 -12.36
CA LEU A 162 12.42 -10.18 -13.72
C LEU A 162 13.07 -11.16 -14.69
N ASP A 163 14.35 -11.51 -14.50
CA ASP A 163 15.02 -12.49 -15.35
C ASP A 163 14.50 -13.92 -15.10
N GLU A 164 14.13 -14.24 -13.86
CA GLU A 164 13.69 -15.58 -13.48
C GLU A 164 12.20 -15.85 -13.70
N PHE A 165 11.33 -14.86 -13.45
CA PHE A 165 9.88 -15.06 -13.38
C PHE A 165 9.08 -14.45 -14.54
N VAL A 166 9.70 -13.63 -15.39
CA VAL A 166 9.02 -13.06 -16.57
C VAL A 166 9.25 -13.97 -17.77
N ILE A 167 8.19 -14.18 -18.54
CA ILE A 167 8.14 -15.17 -19.63
C ILE A 167 9.05 -14.85 -20.82
N ASP A 168 9.13 -13.57 -21.21
CA ASP A 168 9.84 -13.16 -22.41
C ASP A 168 10.41 -11.73 -22.30
N GLU A 169 11.31 -11.39 -23.23
CA GLU A 169 12.00 -10.10 -23.26
C GLU A 169 11.04 -8.93 -23.55
N THR A 170 9.92 -9.14 -24.22
CA THR A 170 8.95 -8.07 -24.47
C THR A 170 8.29 -7.61 -23.17
N VAL A 171 7.75 -8.55 -22.39
CA VAL A 171 7.16 -8.27 -21.07
C VAL A 171 8.21 -7.70 -20.12
N LYS A 172 9.41 -8.26 -20.13
CA LYS A 172 10.52 -7.83 -19.26
C LYS A 172 10.97 -6.41 -19.56
N ASN A 173 11.13 -6.04 -20.83
CA ASN A 173 11.49 -4.68 -21.21
C ASN A 173 10.37 -3.68 -20.87
N ARG A 174 9.11 -4.07 -21.03
CA ARG A 174 7.96 -3.27 -20.57
C ARG A 174 8.00 -3.05 -19.06
N LEU A 175 8.21 -4.09 -18.25
CA LEU A 175 8.30 -3.98 -16.79
C LEU A 175 9.50 -3.13 -16.35
N LYS A 176 10.67 -3.27 -16.99
CA LYS A 176 11.84 -2.44 -16.71
C LYS A 176 11.58 -0.95 -16.99
N LYS A 177 10.84 -0.65 -18.06
CA LYS A 177 10.56 0.72 -18.48
C LYS A 177 9.42 1.37 -17.68
N TYR A 178 8.31 0.66 -17.50
CA TYR A 178 7.05 1.23 -17.03
C TYR A 178 6.58 0.67 -15.67
N GLY A 179 7.19 -0.40 -15.15
CA GLY A 179 6.71 -1.08 -13.94
C GLY A 179 6.66 -0.19 -12.71
N ALA A 180 7.65 0.69 -12.53
CA ALA A 180 7.65 1.64 -11.41
C ALA A 180 6.46 2.61 -11.48
N LEU A 181 6.24 3.25 -12.64
CA LEU A 181 5.11 4.16 -12.83
C LEU A 181 3.76 3.42 -12.73
N ALA A 182 3.67 2.19 -13.24
CA ALA A 182 2.47 1.37 -13.12
C ALA A 182 2.13 1.04 -11.66
N SER A 183 3.14 0.68 -10.86
CA SER A 183 3.00 0.43 -9.42
C SER A 183 2.55 1.68 -8.67
N ASP A 184 3.15 2.83 -8.98
CA ASP A 184 2.79 4.11 -8.38
C ASP A 184 1.34 4.51 -8.73
N LEU A 185 0.96 4.41 -10.00
CA LEU A 185 -0.41 4.72 -10.44
C LEU A 185 -1.46 3.78 -9.85
N HIS A 186 -1.17 2.49 -9.78
CA HIS A 186 -2.06 1.51 -9.15
C HIS A 186 -2.30 1.86 -7.68
N THR A 187 -1.23 2.15 -6.94
CA THR A 187 -1.28 2.56 -5.53
C THR A 187 -2.06 3.88 -5.37
N ASP A 188 -1.74 4.88 -6.18
CA ASP A 188 -2.43 6.17 -6.13
C ASP A 188 -3.93 6.00 -6.38
N MET A 189 -4.34 5.19 -7.36
CA MET A 189 -5.75 4.93 -7.63
C MET A 189 -6.41 4.11 -6.51
N HIS A 190 -5.74 3.08 -5.99
CA HIS A 190 -6.22 2.28 -4.85
C HIS A 190 -6.59 3.18 -3.67
N GLU A 191 -5.68 4.08 -3.27
CA GLU A 191 -5.86 4.98 -2.14
C GLU A 191 -6.87 6.10 -2.44
N CYS A 192 -6.76 6.75 -3.62
CA CYS A 192 -7.54 7.97 -3.91
C CYS A 192 -8.99 7.67 -4.30
N ILE A 193 -9.19 6.66 -5.15
CA ILE A 193 -10.49 6.39 -5.78
C ILE A 193 -10.98 4.97 -5.50
N GLY A 194 -10.09 4.05 -5.12
CA GLY A 194 -10.42 2.70 -4.66
C GLY A 194 -11.25 2.79 -3.40
N HIS A 195 -10.65 3.03 -2.24
CA HIS A 195 -11.37 3.14 -0.96
C HIS A 195 -12.49 4.20 -0.94
N ALA A 196 -12.34 5.27 -1.71
CA ALA A 196 -13.32 6.36 -1.76
C ALA A 196 -14.57 6.05 -2.61
N SER A 197 -14.53 5.06 -3.50
CA SER A 197 -15.64 4.73 -4.40
C SER A 197 -16.69 3.81 -3.79
N GLY A 198 -17.89 3.86 -4.35
CA GLY A 198 -18.99 2.96 -4.00
C GLY A 198 -19.65 3.24 -2.66
N GLN A 199 -20.91 2.81 -2.50
CA GLN A 199 -21.69 2.98 -1.27
C GLN A 199 -22.45 1.71 -0.89
N ILE A 200 -22.73 1.55 0.41
CA ILE A 200 -23.57 0.46 0.92
C ILE A 200 -25.06 0.80 0.80
N ASN A 201 -25.92 -0.23 0.73
CA ASN A 201 -27.35 -0.04 0.63
C ASN A 201 -27.94 0.50 1.93
N PRO A 202 -29.01 1.32 1.88
CA PRO A 202 -29.70 1.77 3.08
C PRO A 202 -30.15 0.58 3.95
N GLY A 203 -29.83 0.63 5.24
CA GLY A 203 -30.17 -0.42 6.20
C GLY A 203 -29.16 -1.57 6.31
N VAL A 204 -28.12 -1.60 5.47
CA VAL A 204 -27.00 -2.55 5.61
C VAL A 204 -25.99 -2.00 6.62
N GLU A 205 -25.58 -2.83 7.57
CA GLU A 205 -24.54 -2.46 8.54
C GLU A 205 -23.14 -2.40 7.90
N THR A 206 -22.18 -1.83 8.62
CA THR A 206 -20.80 -1.69 8.14
C THR A 206 -20.13 -3.05 7.88
N PRO A 207 -19.18 -3.13 6.93
CA PRO A 207 -18.54 -4.39 6.53
C PRO A 207 -17.89 -5.19 7.66
N ASP A 208 -17.38 -4.54 8.71
CA ASP A 208 -16.85 -5.22 9.91
C ASP A 208 -17.92 -6.07 10.62
N LYS A 209 -19.19 -5.68 10.54
CA LYS A 209 -20.32 -6.43 11.10
C LYS A 209 -20.89 -7.44 10.11
N THR A 210 -21.06 -7.04 8.85
CA THR A 210 -21.71 -7.87 7.83
C THR A 210 -20.76 -8.90 7.23
N LEU A 211 -19.53 -8.51 6.91
CA LEU A 211 -18.51 -9.35 6.27
C LEU A 211 -17.49 -9.93 7.26
N LYS A 212 -17.43 -9.42 8.50
CA LYS A 212 -16.63 -9.97 9.60
C LYS A 212 -15.16 -10.13 9.23
N ASN A 213 -14.62 -11.34 9.38
CA ASN A 213 -13.23 -11.69 9.08
C ASN A 213 -12.84 -11.55 7.59
N TYR A 214 -13.80 -11.36 6.68
CA TYR A 214 -13.52 -11.13 5.26
C TYR A 214 -13.56 -9.64 4.87
N ALA A 215 -13.97 -8.75 5.78
CA ALA A 215 -14.14 -7.33 5.49
C ALA A 215 -12.88 -6.68 4.92
N SER A 216 -11.74 -6.83 5.61
CA SER A 216 -10.46 -6.25 5.17
C SER A 216 -10.01 -6.82 3.83
N CYS A 217 -10.00 -8.15 3.68
CA CYS A 217 -9.57 -8.80 2.44
C CYS A 217 -10.40 -8.33 1.22
N LEU A 218 -11.72 -8.21 1.38
CA LEU A 218 -12.59 -7.79 0.28
C LEU A 218 -12.54 -6.29 0.02
N GLU A 219 -12.36 -5.46 1.05
CA GLU A 219 -12.17 -4.02 0.84
C GLU A 219 -10.90 -3.73 0.05
N GLU A 220 -9.81 -4.42 0.39
CA GLU A 220 -8.55 -4.33 -0.34
C GLU A 220 -8.67 -4.87 -1.78
N ALA A 221 -9.29 -6.04 -1.97
CA ALA A 221 -9.52 -6.58 -3.32
C ALA A 221 -10.33 -5.60 -4.19
N ARG A 222 -11.35 -4.96 -3.61
CA ARG A 222 -12.17 -3.96 -4.29
C ARG A 222 -11.36 -2.73 -4.69
N ALA A 223 -10.58 -2.17 -3.77
CA ALA A 223 -9.74 -0.99 -4.05
C ALA A 223 -8.66 -1.30 -5.11
N ASP A 224 -8.03 -2.48 -5.03
CA ASP A 224 -7.11 -2.98 -6.05
C ASP A 224 -7.77 -3.07 -7.43
N LEU A 225 -8.99 -3.60 -7.49
CA LEU A 225 -9.73 -3.75 -8.74
C LEU A 225 -10.15 -2.42 -9.36
N VAL A 226 -10.40 -1.37 -8.57
CA VAL A 226 -10.62 -0.02 -9.09
C VAL A 226 -9.35 0.45 -9.81
N GLY A 227 -8.19 0.33 -9.15
CA GLY A 227 -6.90 0.65 -9.76
C GLY A 227 -6.64 -0.16 -11.03
N LEU A 228 -6.83 -1.48 -10.99
CA LEU A 228 -6.63 -2.36 -12.13
C LEU A 228 -7.60 -2.06 -13.28
N TYR A 229 -8.87 -1.79 -13.00
CA TYR A 229 -9.84 -1.47 -14.04
C TYR A 229 -9.47 -0.17 -14.79
N TYR A 230 -8.94 0.84 -14.09
CA TYR A 230 -8.61 2.13 -14.67
C TYR A 230 -7.18 2.29 -15.18
N ILE A 231 -6.24 1.44 -14.79
CA ILE A 231 -4.82 1.59 -15.20
C ILE A 231 -4.63 1.47 -16.72
N MET A 232 -5.54 0.78 -17.41
CA MET A 232 -5.59 0.65 -18.87
C MET A 232 -6.47 1.72 -19.54
N ASP A 233 -7.05 2.65 -18.78
CA ASP A 233 -7.96 3.67 -19.32
C ASP A 233 -7.18 4.86 -19.90
N LYS A 234 -7.60 5.31 -21.09
CA LYS A 234 -7.02 6.48 -21.77
C LYS A 234 -7.16 7.74 -20.94
N LYS A 235 -8.08 7.80 -19.99
CA LYS A 235 -8.25 8.92 -19.08
C LYS A 235 -6.96 9.26 -18.34
N LEU A 236 -6.13 8.28 -18.00
CA LEU A 236 -4.86 8.52 -17.32
C LEU A 236 -3.85 9.27 -18.20
N VAL A 237 -3.88 9.02 -19.51
CA VAL A 237 -3.08 9.78 -20.48
C VAL A 237 -3.66 11.18 -20.67
N GLU A 238 -4.98 11.31 -20.79
CA GLU A 238 -5.66 12.60 -20.95
C GLU A 238 -5.40 13.57 -19.80
N ILE A 239 -5.32 13.07 -18.56
CA ILE A 239 -5.05 13.89 -17.38
C ILE A 239 -3.54 14.04 -17.08
N GLY A 240 -2.68 13.47 -17.94
CA GLY A 240 -1.23 13.64 -17.89
C GLY A 240 -0.52 12.83 -16.79
N VAL A 241 -1.14 11.78 -16.25
CA VAL A 241 -0.54 10.94 -15.19
C VAL A 241 0.08 9.65 -15.71
N SER A 242 -0.23 9.26 -16.95
CA SER A 242 0.38 8.15 -17.67
C SER A 242 0.86 8.58 -19.04
N GLU A 243 1.96 8.01 -19.52
CA GLU A 243 2.51 8.30 -20.85
C GLU A 243 1.89 7.45 -21.96
N SER A 244 1.35 6.26 -21.64
CA SER A 244 0.70 5.38 -22.62
C SER A 244 -0.03 4.21 -21.96
N GLU A 245 -0.77 3.44 -22.76
CA GLU A 245 -1.41 2.18 -22.34
C GLU A 245 -0.38 1.09 -21.95
N GLU A 246 0.87 1.17 -22.42
CA GLU A 246 1.92 0.20 -22.04
C GLU A 246 2.23 0.24 -20.54
N VAL A 247 1.98 1.36 -19.87
CA VAL A 247 2.06 1.46 -18.41
C VAL A 247 1.00 0.58 -17.75
N GLY A 248 -0.23 0.59 -18.25
CA GLY A 248 -1.30 -0.28 -17.74
C GLY A 248 -1.00 -1.76 -17.96
N LYS A 249 -0.45 -2.12 -19.13
CA LYS A 249 -0.03 -3.50 -19.41
C LYS A 249 1.06 -3.97 -18.46
N ALA A 250 2.04 -3.11 -18.16
CA ALA A 250 3.07 -3.39 -17.15
C ALA A 250 2.45 -3.67 -15.77
N GLY A 251 1.45 -2.87 -15.37
CA GLY A 251 0.71 -3.10 -14.12
C GLY A 251 -0.02 -4.45 -14.10
N TYR A 252 -0.65 -4.85 -15.20
CA TYR A 252 -1.31 -6.16 -15.31
C TYR A 252 -0.32 -7.32 -15.24
N ASP A 253 0.81 -7.22 -15.96
CA ASP A 253 1.86 -8.24 -15.91
C ASP A 253 2.37 -8.43 -14.48
N GLN A 254 2.66 -7.33 -13.79
CA GLN A 254 3.16 -7.36 -12.41
C GLN A 254 2.12 -7.91 -11.45
N TYR A 255 0.86 -7.47 -11.54
CA TYR A 255 -0.22 -7.90 -10.66
C TYR A 255 -0.53 -9.39 -10.82
N MET A 256 -0.65 -9.86 -12.07
CA MET A 256 -0.94 -11.27 -12.35
C MET A 256 0.23 -12.18 -11.98
N MET A 257 1.46 -11.78 -12.28
CA MET A 257 2.67 -12.50 -11.85
C MET A 257 2.77 -12.60 -10.32
N ASN A 258 2.46 -11.52 -9.61
CA ASN A 258 2.47 -11.50 -8.15
C ASN A 258 1.35 -12.37 -7.57
N GLY A 259 0.11 -12.12 -7.95
CA GLY A 259 -1.09 -12.76 -7.43
C GLY A 259 -1.12 -14.27 -7.66
N LEU A 260 -0.67 -14.74 -8.83
CA LEU A 260 -0.69 -16.17 -9.18
C LEU A 260 0.56 -16.94 -8.69
N MET A 261 1.70 -16.27 -8.52
CA MET A 261 2.98 -16.97 -8.37
C MET A 261 3.94 -16.32 -7.36
N THR A 262 4.48 -15.14 -7.64
CA THR A 262 5.71 -14.69 -6.96
C THR A 262 5.50 -14.26 -5.51
N GLN A 263 4.26 -13.96 -5.08
CA GLN A 263 3.98 -13.70 -3.66
C GLN A 263 4.19 -14.93 -2.77
N LEU A 264 4.11 -16.14 -3.33
CA LEU A 264 4.24 -17.40 -2.59
C LEU A 264 5.65 -17.60 -2.00
N THR A 265 6.63 -16.81 -2.45
CA THR A 265 7.99 -16.76 -1.88
C THR A 265 8.02 -16.35 -0.41
N ARG A 266 6.94 -15.76 0.11
CA ARG A 266 6.77 -15.33 1.50
C ARG A 266 6.23 -16.41 2.43
N LEU A 267 5.78 -17.54 1.88
CA LEU A 267 5.19 -18.64 2.64
C LEU A 267 6.17 -19.78 2.82
N LYS A 268 6.09 -20.48 3.96
CA LYS A 268 6.74 -21.77 4.17
C LYS A 268 5.92 -22.88 3.53
N PRO A 269 6.55 -24.00 3.10
CA PRO A 269 5.83 -25.13 2.52
C PRO A 269 4.68 -25.62 3.41
N GLY A 270 3.49 -25.74 2.84
CA GLY A 270 2.27 -26.18 3.54
C GLY A 270 1.46 -25.07 4.21
N GLU A 271 1.98 -23.84 4.27
CA GLU A 271 1.21 -22.69 4.75
C GLU A 271 0.14 -22.26 3.73
N LYS A 272 -0.91 -21.62 4.24
CA LYS A 272 -1.96 -20.97 3.45
C LYS A 272 -1.73 -19.45 3.49
N LEU A 273 -2.40 -18.73 2.60
CA LEU A 273 -2.46 -17.28 2.74
C LEU A 273 -3.32 -16.90 3.95
N GLU A 274 -2.79 -16.04 4.80
CA GLU A 274 -3.47 -15.54 6.01
C GLU A 274 -3.64 -14.02 5.98
N GLU A 275 -2.60 -13.30 5.57
CA GLU A 275 -2.55 -11.84 5.48
C GLU A 275 -3.55 -11.32 4.41
N ALA A 276 -4.36 -10.31 4.78
CA ALA A 276 -5.47 -9.83 3.99
C ALA A 276 -5.05 -9.30 2.60
N HIS A 277 -3.94 -8.57 2.50
CA HIS A 277 -3.47 -8.04 1.23
C HIS A 277 -2.96 -9.15 0.30
N MET A 278 -2.23 -10.15 0.81
CA MET A 278 -1.83 -11.31 0.00
C MET A 278 -3.05 -12.12 -0.47
N ARG A 279 -4.04 -12.34 0.41
CA ARG A 279 -5.30 -13.01 0.06
C ARG A 279 -6.05 -12.29 -1.05
N ASN A 280 -6.16 -10.97 -0.97
CA ASN A 280 -6.87 -10.17 -1.97
C ASN A 280 -6.21 -10.29 -3.36
N ARG A 281 -4.86 -10.22 -3.41
CA ARG A 281 -4.11 -10.26 -4.68
C ARG A 281 -4.28 -11.61 -5.35
N GLN A 282 -4.22 -12.67 -4.54
CA GLN A 282 -4.48 -14.03 -5.03
C GLN A 282 -5.93 -14.19 -5.49
N LEU A 283 -6.90 -13.68 -4.72
CA LEU A 283 -8.32 -13.74 -5.04
C LEU A 283 -8.57 -13.12 -6.42
N ASN A 284 -8.14 -11.87 -6.61
CA ASN A 284 -8.33 -11.13 -7.85
C ASN A 284 -7.70 -11.87 -9.03
N ALA A 285 -6.43 -12.27 -8.89
CA ALA A 285 -5.69 -12.93 -9.96
C ALA A 285 -6.25 -14.33 -10.31
N ARG A 286 -6.56 -15.17 -9.31
CA ARG A 286 -7.08 -16.52 -9.55
C ARG A 286 -8.50 -16.50 -10.11
N TRP A 287 -9.34 -15.56 -9.68
CA TRP A 287 -10.69 -15.44 -10.21
C TRP A 287 -10.67 -15.08 -11.70
N VAL A 288 -9.93 -14.04 -12.10
CA VAL A 288 -9.86 -13.65 -13.53
C VAL A 288 -9.13 -14.70 -14.37
N PHE A 289 -8.14 -15.40 -13.79
CA PHE A 289 -7.49 -16.54 -14.44
C PHE A 289 -8.48 -17.68 -14.73
N GLU A 290 -9.33 -18.03 -13.76
CA GLU A 290 -10.34 -19.07 -13.96
C GLU A 290 -11.41 -18.62 -14.98
N LYS A 291 -11.97 -17.41 -14.83
CA LYS A 291 -13.04 -16.93 -15.71
C LYS A 291 -12.56 -16.65 -17.13
N GLY A 292 -11.29 -16.29 -17.30
CA GLY A 292 -10.66 -16.09 -18.59
C GLY A 292 -10.15 -17.36 -19.27
N LYS A 293 -10.25 -18.53 -18.62
CA LYS A 293 -9.61 -19.78 -19.08
C LYS A 293 -10.11 -20.25 -20.45
N GLN A 294 -11.42 -20.17 -20.71
CA GLN A 294 -12.00 -20.62 -21.99
C GLN A 294 -11.45 -19.83 -23.18
N ASP A 295 -11.25 -18.53 -22.98
CA ASP A 295 -10.73 -17.59 -23.98
C ASP A 295 -9.21 -17.46 -23.95
N LYS A 296 -8.53 -18.20 -23.06
CA LYS A 296 -7.09 -18.10 -22.79
C LYS A 296 -6.63 -16.66 -22.50
N VAL A 297 -7.43 -15.88 -21.77
CA VAL A 297 -7.08 -14.48 -21.45
C VAL A 297 -5.75 -14.40 -20.70
N VAL A 298 -5.56 -15.28 -19.72
CA VAL A 298 -4.31 -15.48 -18.97
C VAL A 298 -4.01 -16.98 -18.90
N GLU A 299 -2.76 -17.35 -19.10
CA GLU A 299 -2.28 -18.74 -19.05
C GLU A 299 -1.12 -18.88 -18.06
N LEU A 300 -1.05 -20.03 -17.39
CA LEU A 300 0.16 -20.52 -16.74
C LEU A 300 0.83 -21.50 -17.68
N VAL A 301 1.93 -21.09 -18.31
CA VAL A 301 2.64 -21.89 -19.31
C VAL A 301 3.94 -22.42 -18.73
N LYS A 302 4.34 -23.63 -19.14
CA LYS A 302 5.63 -24.21 -18.74
C LYS A 302 6.64 -24.08 -19.87
N VAL A 303 7.80 -23.52 -19.58
CA VAL A 303 8.97 -23.44 -20.47
C VAL A 303 10.17 -23.98 -19.70
N ASN A 304 10.79 -25.04 -20.21
CA ASN A 304 11.92 -25.73 -19.53
C ASN A 304 11.60 -26.06 -18.06
N ASP A 305 10.44 -26.68 -17.82
CA ASP A 305 9.91 -27.05 -16.50
C ASP A 305 9.64 -25.91 -15.51
N LYS A 306 9.79 -24.65 -15.94
CA LYS A 306 9.42 -23.47 -15.16
C LYS A 306 8.08 -22.92 -15.62
N THR A 307 7.21 -22.63 -14.66
CA THR A 307 5.89 -22.03 -14.88
C THR A 307 6.02 -20.51 -15.07
N TYR A 308 5.26 -19.92 -15.98
CA TYR A 308 5.23 -18.48 -16.22
C TYR A 308 3.80 -18.00 -16.45
N VAL A 309 3.50 -16.77 -16.03
CA VAL A 309 2.25 -16.11 -16.40
C VAL A 309 2.39 -15.52 -17.80
N ARG A 310 1.41 -15.80 -18.67
CA ARG A 310 1.24 -15.15 -19.98
C ARG A 310 -0.13 -14.49 -20.03
N ILE A 311 -0.17 -13.21 -20.38
CA ILE A 311 -1.41 -12.49 -20.67
C ILE A 311 -1.54 -12.39 -22.19
N ASN A 312 -2.60 -12.99 -22.75
CA ASN A 312 -2.83 -12.99 -24.20
C ASN A 312 -3.77 -11.85 -24.62
N ASP A 313 -4.66 -11.38 -23.74
CA ASP A 313 -5.62 -10.33 -24.04
C ASP A 313 -5.81 -9.39 -22.84
N TYR A 314 -5.11 -8.26 -22.85
CA TYR A 314 -5.18 -7.25 -21.79
C TYR A 314 -6.56 -6.57 -21.72
N ASN A 315 -7.27 -6.44 -22.85
CA ASN A 315 -8.58 -5.79 -22.87
C ASN A 315 -9.65 -6.69 -22.26
N LYS A 316 -9.64 -7.99 -22.61
CA LYS A 316 -10.51 -8.97 -21.94
C LYS A 316 -10.17 -9.09 -20.46
N LEU A 317 -8.89 -9.03 -20.08
CA LEU A 317 -8.50 -9.03 -18.68
C LEU A 317 -9.08 -7.82 -17.92
N ARG A 318 -9.06 -6.63 -18.52
CA ARG A 318 -9.72 -5.43 -17.98
C ARG A 318 -11.23 -5.64 -17.76
N VAL A 319 -11.91 -6.26 -18.72
CA VAL A 319 -13.34 -6.59 -18.59
C VAL A 319 -13.58 -7.54 -17.42
N LEU A 320 -12.77 -8.58 -17.26
CA LEU A 320 -12.87 -9.53 -16.14
C LEU A 320 -12.62 -8.84 -14.79
N PHE A 321 -11.63 -7.95 -14.69
CA PHE A 321 -11.45 -7.13 -13.49
C PHE A 321 -12.67 -6.27 -13.19
N GLY A 322 -13.29 -5.67 -14.21
CA GLY A 322 -14.52 -4.90 -14.04
C GLY A 322 -15.72 -5.73 -13.57
N GLN A 323 -15.85 -6.97 -14.06
CA GLN A 323 -16.89 -7.91 -13.61
C GLN A 323 -16.69 -8.29 -12.14
N LEU A 324 -15.46 -8.63 -11.75
CA LEU A 324 -15.15 -8.95 -10.36
C LEU A 324 -15.34 -7.74 -9.45
N LEU A 325 -14.95 -6.53 -9.89
CA LEU A 325 -15.15 -5.29 -9.14
C LEU A 325 -16.64 -5.06 -8.86
N ARG A 326 -17.48 -5.26 -9.87
CA ARG A 326 -18.93 -5.16 -9.74
C ARG A 326 -19.48 -6.14 -8.71
N GLU A 327 -19.01 -7.39 -8.72
CA GLU A 327 -19.47 -8.42 -7.78
C GLU A 327 -18.98 -8.17 -6.35
N ILE A 328 -17.71 -7.81 -6.16
CA ILE A 328 -17.19 -7.50 -4.82
C ILE A 328 -17.89 -6.26 -4.25
N GLN A 329 -18.16 -5.25 -5.08
CA GLN A 329 -18.97 -4.11 -4.64
C GLN A 329 -20.37 -4.53 -4.24
N ARG A 330 -21.05 -5.42 -4.99
CA ARG A 330 -22.36 -5.95 -4.62
C ARG A 330 -22.31 -6.65 -3.25
N ILE A 331 -21.35 -7.55 -3.06
CA ILE A 331 -21.15 -8.27 -1.80
C ILE A 331 -21.00 -7.28 -0.63
N LYS A 332 -20.16 -6.24 -0.81
CA LYS A 332 -19.97 -5.17 0.19
C LYS A 332 -21.26 -4.40 0.45
N SER A 333 -21.94 -3.96 -0.62
CA SER A 333 -23.09 -3.07 -0.52
C SER A 333 -24.33 -3.74 0.05
N GLU A 334 -24.46 -5.06 -0.13
CA GLU A 334 -25.58 -5.86 0.36
C GLU A 334 -25.27 -6.61 1.67
N GLY A 335 -24.01 -6.63 2.11
CA GLY A 335 -23.60 -7.36 3.31
C GLY A 335 -23.65 -8.89 3.15
N ASP A 336 -23.39 -9.39 1.95
CA ASP A 336 -23.53 -10.81 1.58
C ASP A 336 -22.36 -11.66 2.10
N TYR A 337 -22.41 -11.99 3.40
CA TYR A 337 -21.37 -12.80 4.07
C TYR A 337 -21.14 -14.15 3.40
N LYS A 338 -22.19 -14.77 2.83
CA LYS A 338 -22.10 -16.10 2.22
C LYS A 338 -21.30 -16.02 0.92
N ALA A 339 -21.59 -15.05 0.06
CA ALA A 339 -20.82 -14.83 -1.16
C ALA A 339 -19.40 -14.38 -0.85
N ALA A 340 -19.19 -13.54 0.17
CA ALA A 340 -17.87 -13.16 0.66
C ALA A 340 -17.03 -14.39 1.04
N THR A 341 -17.60 -15.27 1.87
CA THR A 341 -16.96 -16.52 2.29
C THR A 341 -16.59 -17.38 1.08
N ALA A 342 -17.54 -17.60 0.16
CA ALA A 342 -17.32 -18.42 -1.02
C ALA A 342 -16.19 -17.86 -1.90
N LEU A 343 -16.16 -16.54 -2.11
CA LEU A 343 -15.17 -15.90 -2.95
C LEU A 343 -13.75 -15.97 -2.33
N VAL A 344 -13.62 -15.61 -1.05
CA VAL A 344 -12.31 -15.59 -0.38
C VAL A 344 -11.77 -17.00 -0.17
N GLU A 345 -12.57 -17.94 0.31
CA GLU A 345 -12.09 -19.30 0.59
C GLU A 345 -11.72 -20.06 -0.69
N THR A 346 -12.40 -19.78 -1.80
CA THR A 346 -12.12 -20.41 -3.09
C THR A 346 -10.85 -19.86 -3.74
N TYR A 347 -10.68 -18.54 -3.78
CA TYR A 347 -9.64 -17.91 -4.59
C TYR A 347 -8.51 -17.28 -3.75
N GLY A 348 -8.79 -16.81 -2.54
CA GLY A 348 -7.86 -16.05 -1.71
C GLY A 348 -6.99 -16.88 -0.76
N VAL A 349 -7.37 -18.12 -0.42
CA VAL A 349 -6.72 -18.86 0.70
C VAL A 349 -5.80 -19.99 0.25
N GLN A 350 -6.27 -20.86 -0.64
CA GLN A 350 -5.55 -22.11 -0.95
C GLN A 350 -4.31 -21.87 -1.82
N VAL A 351 -3.25 -22.60 -1.55
CA VAL A 351 -2.00 -22.57 -2.31
C VAL A 351 -1.77 -23.94 -2.95
N ASP A 352 -1.41 -23.97 -4.23
CA ASP A 352 -1.01 -25.22 -4.90
C ASP A 352 0.39 -25.62 -4.41
N PRO A 353 0.54 -26.76 -3.71
CA PRO A 353 1.84 -27.18 -3.16
C PRO A 353 2.88 -27.49 -4.24
N VAL A 354 2.46 -27.91 -5.44
CA VAL A 354 3.38 -28.22 -6.55
C VAL A 354 3.96 -26.93 -7.10
N LEU A 355 3.10 -25.94 -7.42
CA LEU A 355 3.54 -24.63 -7.87
C LEU A 355 4.37 -23.94 -6.78
N HIS A 356 3.94 -23.97 -5.52
CA HIS A 356 4.66 -23.33 -4.42
C HIS A 356 6.10 -23.85 -4.27
N LYS A 357 6.28 -25.18 -4.34
CA LYS A 357 7.60 -25.81 -4.31
C LYS A 357 8.48 -25.33 -5.47
N GLU A 358 7.92 -25.20 -6.66
CA GLU A 358 8.61 -24.65 -7.83
C GLU A 358 9.05 -23.20 -7.59
N ILE A 359 8.14 -22.34 -7.14
CA ILE A 359 8.41 -20.91 -6.91
C ILE A 359 9.49 -20.70 -5.84
N ILE A 360 9.41 -21.40 -4.70
CA ILE A 360 10.46 -21.32 -3.66
C ILE A 360 11.80 -21.79 -4.23
N GLY A 361 11.82 -22.91 -4.94
CA GLY A 361 13.05 -23.47 -5.51
C GLY A 361 13.73 -22.51 -6.48
N ARG A 362 12.95 -21.89 -7.37
CA ARG A 362 13.43 -20.86 -8.31
C ARG A 362 13.89 -19.59 -7.59
N TYR A 363 13.13 -19.13 -6.59
CA TYR A 363 13.49 -17.93 -5.84
C TYR A 363 14.80 -18.10 -5.05
N ALA A 364 15.04 -19.28 -4.50
CA ALA A 364 16.24 -19.57 -3.72
C ALA A 364 17.54 -19.44 -4.52
N THR A 365 17.51 -19.67 -5.84
CA THR A 365 18.71 -19.54 -6.71
C THR A 365 19.16 -18.09 -6.88
N LEU A 366 18.27 -17.12 -6.64
CA LEU A 366 18.56 -15.70 -6.77
C LEU A 366 19.36 -15.15 -5.58
N GLY A 367 19.48 -15.90 -4.48
CA GLY A 367 20.16 -15.43 -3.26
C GLY A 367 19.46 -14.24 -2.58
N ILE A 368 18.22 -13.95 -2.97
CA ILE A 368 17.41 -12.85 -2.45
C ILE A 368 16.75 -13.29 -1.14
N LYS A 369 16.79 -12.44 -0.11
CA LYS A 369 16.02 -12.66 1.13
C LYS A 369 14.54 -12.26 0.91
N PRO A 370 13.55 -12.87 1.57
CA PRO A 370 12.15 -12.48 1.36
C PRO A 370 11.78 -11.14 2.03
N TYR A 371 12.43 -10.80 3.13
CA TYR A 371 12.21 -9.55 3.87
C TYR A 371 13.22 -8.47 3.48
N ARG A 372 12.83 -7.22 3.66
CA ARG A 372 13.64 -6.03 3.40
C ARG A 372 13.63 -5.14 4.62
N GLY A 373 14.65 -4.31 4.72
CA GLY A 373 14.70 -3.22 5.67
C GLY A 373 15.53 -2.09 5.10
N PHE A 374 15.37 -0.90 5.68
CA PHE A 374 16.00 0.34 5.24
C PHE A 374 16.92 0.85 6.33
N ILE A 375 18.17 1.11 5.94
CA ILE A 375 19.08 1.91 6.75
C ILE A 375 18.71 3.37 6.54
N GLN A 376 18.73 4.12 7.63
CA GLN A 376 18.26 5.51 7.62
C GLN A 376 19.39 6.47 7.20
N PRO A 377 19.11 7.63 6.60
CA PRO A 377 20.14 8.63 6.36
C PRO A 377 20.64 9.22 7.69
N VAL A 378 21.84 9.82 7.66
CA VAL A 378 22.39 10.62 8.76
C VAL A 378 22.24 12.09 8.40
N LEU A 379 21.56 12.84 9.27
CA LEU A 379 21.35 14.27 9.16
C LEU A 379 22.32 14.99 10.10
N GLU A 380 23.23 15.79 9.53
CA GLU A 380 24.25 16.53 10.28
C GLU A 380 24.00 18.04 10.15
N PRO A 381 23.72 18.78 11.24
CA PRO A 381 23.57 20.22 11.15
C PRO A 381 24.91 20.89 10.84
N VAL A 382 24.91 21.82 9.90
CA VAL A 382 26.02 22.73 9.62
C VAL A 382 25.77 24.00 10.40
N MET A 383 26.71 24.33 11.29
CA MET A 383 26.58 25.43 12.25
C MET A 383 27.37 26.66 11.81
N GLU A 384 26.77 27.85 11.94
CA GLU A 384 27.46 29.15 11.95
C GLU A 384 27.20 29.81 13.32
N GLY A 385 28.18 29.69 14.22
CA GLY A 385 27.97 29.99 15.64
C GLY A 385 26.88 29.08 16.23
N ASP A 386 25.88 29.66 16.87
CA ASP A 386 24.75 28.93 17.47
C ASP A 386 23.58 28.69 16.50
N LYS A 387 23.72 29.05 15.22
CA LYS A 387 22.67 28.93 14.21
C LYS A 387 22.96 27.77 13.26
N ILE A 388 21.92 26.97 12.98
CA ILE A 388 21.95 26.00 11.89
C ILE A 388 21.76 26.76 10.58
N ILE A 389 22.70 26.63 9.64
CA ILE A 389 22.65 27.26 8.31
C ILE A 389 22.37 26.26 7.19
N ASP A 390 22.65 24.98 7.42
CA ASP A 390 22.40 23.89 6.47
C ASP A 390 22.26 22.56 7.23
N VAL A 391 21.72 21.53 6.58
CA VAL A 391 21.68 20.16 7.10
C VAL A 391 22.23 19.23 6.03
N LYS A 392 23.42 18.69 6.28
CA LYS A 392 24.05 17.73 5.40
C LYS A 392 23.38 16.36 5.57
N VAL A 393 22.93 15.79 4.45
CA VAL A 393 22.39 14.43 4.40
C VAL A 393 23.47 13.49 3.89
N THR A 394 23.75 12.42 4.64
CA THR A 394 24.64 11.34 4.19
C THR A 394 23.91 9.99 4.24
N TYR A 395 24.25 9.10 3.31
CA TYR A 395 23.62 7.78 3.18
C TYR A 395 24.61 6.70 3.61
N PRO A 396 24.48 6.14 4.82
CA PRO A 396 25.31 5.03 5.25
C PRO A 396 25.18 3.83 4.29
N THR A 397 26.20 2.99 4.24
CA THR A 397 26.20 1.76 3.42
C THR A 397 26.27 0.49 4.26
N SER A 398 26.32 0.62 5.60
CA SER A 398 26.46 -0.49 6.54
C SER A 398 25.40 -0.41 7.64
N PHE A 399 24.51 -1.41 7.65
CA PHE A 399 23.53 -1.62 8.71
C PHE A 399 24.20 -1.81 10.07
N PHE A 400 25.26 -2.61 10.14
CA PHE A 400 25.99 -2.85 11.38
C PHE A 400 26.57 -1.56 11.96
N GLN A 401 27.23 -0.75 11.13
CA GLN A 401 27.83 0.50 11.59
C GLN A 401 26.77 1.47 12.11
N GLN A 402 25.65 1.62 11.38
CA GLN A 402 24.53 2.45 11.81
C GLN A 402 23.98 2.01 13.17
N MET A 403 23.75 0.70 13.36
CA MET A 403 23.25 0.17 14.63
C MET A 403 24.23 0.39 15.79
N MET A 404 25.53 0.26 15.54
CA MET A 404 26.57 0.57 16.53
C MET A 404 26.61 2.06 16.88
N ASP A 405 26.40 2.94 15.89
CA ASP A 405 26.35 4.39 16.12
C ASP A 405 25.08 4.80 16.90
N TYR A 406 23.93 4.18 16.59
CA TYR A 406 22.70 4.37 17.36
C TYR A 406 22.84 3.91 18.80
N LYS A 407 23.46 2.75 19.03
CA LYS A 407 23.77 2.29 20.39
C LYS A 407 24.62 3.30 21.15
N LYS A 408 25.63 3.90 20.52
CA LYS A 408 26.54 4.85 21.19
C LYS A 408 25.90 6.22 21.44
N LYS A 409 25.07 6.71 20.52
CA LYS A 409 24.57 8.09 20.53
C LYS A 409 23.13 8.24 21.03
N TYR A 410 22.31 7.20 20.88
CA TYR A 410 20.86 7.27 21.08
C TYR A 410 20.29 6.19 22.02
N SER A 411 21.14 5.45 22.74
CA SER A 411 20.71 4.47 23.75
C SER A 411 20.68 5.11 25.15
N PHE A 412 19.59 5.79 25.47
CA PHE A 412 19.44 6.55 26.72
C PHE A 412 18.75 5.78 27.85
N LEU A 413 18.07 4.67 27.54
CA LEU A 413 17.39 3.86 28.54
C LEU A 413 18.36 2.96 29.32
N PRO A 414 18.09 2.69 30.61
CA PRO A 414 18.81 1.67 31.35
C PRO A 414 18.55 0.27 30.77
N ILE A 415 19.43 -0.68 31.13
CA ILE A 415 19.28 -2.09 30.75
C ILE A 415 18.02 -2.71 31.37
N LEU A 416 17.62 -2.24 32.55
CA LEU A 416 16.41 -2.66 33.26
C LEU A 416 15.48 -1.45 33.42
N ASN A 417 14.25 -1.55 32.89
CA ASN A 417 13.24 -0.48 32.91
C ASN A 417 12.06 -0.87 33.79
#